data_AF-A0A1H3NPV9-F1
#
_entry.id   AF-A0A1H3NPV9-F1
#
_cell.length_a   1.000
_cell.length_b   1.000
_cell.length_c   1.000
_cell.angle_alpha   90.00
_cell.angle_beta   90.00
_cell.angle_gamma   90.00
#
_symmetry.space_group_name_H-M   'P 1'
#
loop_
_entity.id
_entity.type
_entity.pdbx_description
1 polymer ?
#
loop_
_entity_poly.entity_id
_entity_poly.type
_entity_poly.pdbx_seq_one_letter_code
_entity_poly.pdbx_strand_id
1 'polypeptide(L)'
;TAAAGTDVSVTASTHAAAAVAVNGGDDVSVTTTGATTGTVTVGATTAAAGSVTVNVTQAAMADGAGATTQVGGLITVTGGDSITVVNTVAGSTGGSNHAGDIVTASAVTATGDASTTSVSVTQTAEAARVADATGVTGSAAIANGVVTIADAVGVATALDTISTVTLNNYANSTVASSALTTVNVTGGSTAALASGTLGLNTQSTAAGGATTLNINGSGFIGAIDGTQADDYTTVNIAASSDFTIADVNFALATAVNASGAGVTTITALTDVGAVTAFTSTGGGLELGAAIGTAVTFTGGAGADSVILGATTKDIDMGAGDDTVTINAVPGAGGSIAGGAGDDTIVANTNTSSISASAAIGGFETLRVAGTAAQGAHNATGFAAIELGVTAAAASSFTNVAAGVDMTILGSLAGAHSVVLADATGTADSMDITLSSAGALDAQTADLTVAGVETFTITTVDTNTTAHTNLLDLVAAAATSVTVTGNAGLDMGTSVAALVTNFDASGVSGAAADAAAMAVTYTSDNVTVGENVTIKGGSGNDALTGGAVTHDTIEGGAGVDTIVYTGGNDVFTGGAGN
;
A
#
# COMPACT_ATOMS: atom_id res chain seq x y z
N THR A 1 -47.92 8.68 -7.68
CA THR A 1 -48.37 7.54 -6.86
C THR A 1 -49.00 6.50 -7.75
N ALA A 2 -48.63 5.23 -7.60
CA ALA A 2 -49.21 4.11 -8.35
C ALA A 2 -49.75 3.04 -7.39
N ALA A 3 -50.59 2.14 -7.91
CA ALA A 3 -51.09 0.99 -7.15
C ALA A 3 -50.03 -0.12 -7.09
N ALA A 4 -50.11 -0.98 -6.06
CA ALA A 4 -49.13 -2.03 -5.78
C ALA A 4 -48.96 -3.10 -6.89
N GLY A 5 -49.85 -3.17 -7.87
CA GLY A 5 -49.74 -4.10 -9.01
C GLY A 5 -49.39 -3.39 -10.32
N THR A 6 -48.67 -2.27 -10.25
CA THR A 6 -48.34 -1.45 -11.43
C THR A 6 -46.90 -1.00 -11.36
N ASP A 7 -46.09 -1.45 -12.33
CA ASP A 7 -44.72 -0.97 -12.48
C ASP A 7 -44.68 0.52 -12.81
N VAL A 8 -43.73 1.23 -12.21
CA VAL A 8 -43.54 2.67 -12.37
C VAL A 8 -42.16 2.94 -12.93
N SER A 9 -42.09 3.66 -14.04
CA SER A 9 -40.84 4.22 -14.57
C SER A 9 -40.95 5.74 -14.69
N VAL A 10 -40.04 6.47 -14.05
CA VAL A 10 -39.96 7.94 -14.06
C VAL A 10 -38.62 8.36 -14.62
N THR A 11 -38.64 9.17 -15.68
CA THR A 11 -37.44 9.80 -16.24
C THR A 11 -37.54 11.31 -16.13
N ALA A 12 -36.59 11.94 -15.44
CA ALA A 12 -36.50 13.40 -15.30
C ALA A 12 -35.16 13.91 -15.85
N SER A 13 -35.20 14.50 -17.04
CA SER A 13 -34.05 15.23 -17.60
C SER A 13 -34.02 16.66 -17.07
N THR A 14 -32.83 17.25 -16.98
CA THR A 14 -32.64 18.62 -16.46
C THR A 14 -33.23 18.81 -15.06
N HIS A 15 -33.04 17.81 -14.18
CA HIS A 15 -33.63 17.77 -12.84
C HIS A 15 -33.34 19.06 -12.03
N ALA A 16 -32.11 19.58 -12.12
CA ALA A 16 -31.65 20.78 -11.43
C ALA A 16 -31.99 20.74 -9.92
N ALA A 17 -32.68 21.75 -9.41
CA ALA A 17 -33.05 21.89 -8.00
C ALA A 17 -34.50 21.42 -7.68
N ALA A 18 -35.22 20.83 -8.64
CA ALA A 18 -36.58 20.35 -8.42
C ALA A 18 -36.60 19.09 -7.54
N ALA A 19 -37.76 18.70 -7.03
CA ALA A 19 -37.91 17.42 -6.32
C ALA A 19 -38.63 16.38 -7.19
N VAL A 20 -38.14 15.15 -7.18
CA VAL A 20 -38.82 13.98 -7.77
C VAL A 20 -39.31 13.08 -6.66
N ALA A 21 -40.62 12.83 -6.60
CA ALA A 21 -41.24 11.98 -5.58
C ALA A 21 -42.12 10.90 -6.19
N VAL A 22 -41.90 9.64 -5.81
CA VAL A 22 -42.66 8.46 -6.27
C VAL A 22 -43.15 7.67 -5.04
N ASN A 23 -44.38 7.19 -5.09
CA ASN A 23 -45.00 6.40 -4.00
C ASN A 23 -45.83 5.26 -4.60
N GLY A 24 -45.84 4.10 -3.92
CA GLY A 24 -46.49 2.87 -4.38
C GLY A 24 -45.88 2.33 -5.67
N GLY A 25 -46.61 1.45 -6.35
CA GLY A 25 -46.11 0.69 -7.50
C GLY A 25 -45.75 -0.74 -7.13
N ASP A 26 -45.58 -1.57 -8.15
CA ASP A 26 -44.94 -2.89 -8.02
C ASP A 26 -43.41 -2.69 -8.12
N ASP A 27 -42.80 -2.84 -9.29
CA ASP A 27 -41.42 -2.41 -9.52
C ASP A 27 -41.34 -0.89 -9.79
N VAL A 28 -40.41 -0.19 -9.14
CA VAL A 28 -40.21 1.26 -9.30
C VAL A 28 -38.81 1.58 -9.82
N SER A 29 -38.74 2.23 -10.99
CA SER A 29 -37.51 2.76 -11.58
C SER A 29 -37.56 4.27 -11.70
N VAL A 30 -36.58 4.98 -11.13
CA VAL A 30 -36.43 6.43 -11.25
C VAL A 30 -35.08 6.73 -11.87
N THR A 31 -35.06 7.46 -12.99
CA THR A 31 -33.83 7.91 -13.64
C THR A 31 -33.85 9.43 -13.77
N THR A 32 -32.83 10.10 -13.24
CA THR A 32 -32.71 11.56 -13.29
C THR A 32 -31.36 11.99 -13.82
N THR A 33 -31.33 13.04 -14.64
CA THR A 33 -30.09 13.59 -15.20
C THR A 33 -30.02 15.10 -15.04
N GLY A 34 -28.80 15.61 -14.83
CA GLY A 34 -28.57 17.03 -14.58
C GLY A 34 -29.11 17.48 -13.22
N ALA A 35 -29.10 16.61 -12.21
CA ALA A 35 -29.49 16.96 -10.84
C ALA A 35 -28.43 17.87 -10.21
N THR A 36 -28.86 18.88 -9.46
CA THR A 36 -27.98 19.68 -8.59
C THR A 36 -28.40 19.42 -7.15
N THR A 37 -29.14 20.35 -6.52
CA THR A 37 -29.65 20.21 -5.15
C THR A 37 -30.99 19.51 -5.08
N GLY A 38 -31.55 19.10 -6.22
CA GLY A 38 -32.86 18.46 -6.31
C GLY A 38 -32.89 17.08 -5.66
N THR A 39 -33.94 16.80 -4.90
CA THR A 39 -34.07 15.56 -4.13
C THR A 39 -34.80 14.48 -4.91
N VAL A 40 -34.43 13.22 -4.69
CA VAL A 40 -35.19 12.06 -5.17
C VAL A 40 -35.73 11.29 -3.97
N THR A 41 -37.05 11.11 -3.91
CA THR A 41 -37.71 10.40 -2.82
C THR A 41 -38.62 9.30 -3.37
N VAL A 42 -38.41 8.06 -2.94
CA VAL A 42 -39.24 6.91 -3.31
C VAL A 42 -39.79 6.27 -2.04
N GLY A 43 -41.10 6.03 -2.01
CA GLY A 43 -41.74 5.23 -0.95
C GLY A 43 -42.10 5.98 0.33
N ALA A 44 -41.97 7.32 0.36
CA ALA A 44 -42.19 8.12 1.56
C ALA A 44 -43.54 7.91 2.25
N THR A 45 -44.62 7.70 1.49
CA THR A 45 -45.96 7.43 2.05
C THR A 45 -46.40 5.99 1.85
N THR A 46 -45.92 5.34 0.80
CA THR A 46 -46.31 3.98 0.42
C THR A 46 -45.13 3.37 -0.31
N ALA A 47 -44.53 2.34 0.28
CA ALA A 47 -43.43 1.58 -0.32
C ALA A 47 -43.87 0.95 -1.65
N ALA A 48 -42.88 0.65 -2.50
CA ALA A 48 -43.06 -0.22 -3.65
C ALA A 48 -43.36 -1.66 -3.16
N ALA A 49 -44.17 -2.41 -3.89
CA ALA A 49 -44.42 -3.82 -3.57
C ALA A 49 -43.29 -4.73 -4.07
N GLY A 50 -42.62 -4.34 -5.16
CA GLY A 50 -41.48 -5.03 -5.76
C GLY A 50 -40.16 -4.28 -5.52
N SER A 51 -39.27 -4.33 -6.51
CA SER A 51 -37.93 -3.74 -6.44
C SER A 51 -37.92 -2.22 -6.67
N VAL A 52 -36.92 -1.53 -6.08
CA VAL A 52 -36.69 -0.11 -6.31
C VAL A 52 -35.32 0.12 -6.93
N THR A 53 -35.27 0.79 -8.08
CA THR A 53 -34.03 1.24 -8.73
C THR A 53 -34.03 2.75 -8.93
N VAL A 54 -33.03 3.44 -8.41
CA VAL A 54 -32.86 4.90 -8.52
C VAL A 54 -31.52 5.23 -9.16
N ASN A 55 -31.55 5.85 -10.34
CA ASN A 55 -30.38 6.33 -11.04
C ASN A 55 -30.36 7.86 -11.02
N VAL A 56 -29.34 8.47 -10.43
CA VAL A 56 -29.15 9.92 -10.38
C VAL A 56 -27.83 10.26 -11.05
N THR A 57 -27.88 11.03 -12.13
CA THR A 57 -26.71 11.66 -12.72
C THR A 57 -26.72 13.15 -12.40
N GLN A 58 -25.74 13.58 -11.61
CA GLN A 58 -25.59 14.99 -11.27
C GLN A 58 -25.12 15.80 -12.47
N ALA A 59 -25.50 17.07 -12.50
CA ALA A 59 -24.95 18.03 -13.44
C ALA A 59 -23.45 18.20 -13.18
N ALA A 60 -22.68 18.49 -14.23
CA ALA A 60 -21.31 18.91 -14.04
C ALA A 60 -21.26 20.21 -13.22
N MET A 61 -20.22 20.37 -12.41
CA MET A 61 -19.99 21.63 -11.72
C MET A 61 -19.74 22.76 -12.71
N ALA A 62 -20.41 23.89 -12.47
CA ALA A 62 -20.07 25.16 -13.10
C ALA A 62 -18.96 25.81 -12.26
N ASP A 63 -17.76 25.86 -12.81
CA ASP A 63 -16.59 26.43 -12.14
C ASP A 63 -16.74 27.95 -11.93
N GLY A 64 -16.36 28.41 -10.74
CA GLY A 64 -16.29 29.81 -10.36
C GLY A 64 -14.85 30.32 -10.35
N ALA A 65 -14.62 31.63 -10.21
CA ALA A 65 -13.26 32.19 -10.17
C ALA A 65 -12.44 31.82 -8.90
N GLY A 66 -12.98 30.97 -8.03
CA GLY A 66 -12.38 30.51 -6.79
C GLY A 66 -13.06 29.23 -6.33
N ALA A 67 -12.78 28.79 -5.10
CA ALA A 67 -13.27 27.50 -4.59
C ALA A 67 -14.78 27.31 -4.83
N THR A 68 -15.11 26.29 -5.61
CA THR A 68 -16.48 25.94 -5.91
C THR A 68 -16.83 24.57 -5.33
N THR A 69 -17.89 24.52 -4.53
CA THR A 69 -18.41 23.26 -3.97
C THR A 69 -19.82 23.02 -4.51
N GLN A 70 -20.03 21.85 -5.09
CA GLN A 70 -21.37 21.35 -5.44
C GLN A 70 -21.66 20.08 -4.67
N VAL A 71 -22.87 19.97 -4.11
CA VAL A 71 -23.33 18.78 -3.41
C VAL A 71 -24.64 18.33 -4.03
N GLY A 72 -24.74 17.05 -4.36
CA GLY A 72 -25.95 16.44 -4.88
C GLY A 72 -27.09 16.47 -3.85
N GLY A 73 -28.33 16.66 -4.33
CA GLY A 73 -29.52 16.61 -3.48
C GLY A 73 -29.76 15.21 -2.90
N LEU A 74 -30.39 15.15 -1.72
CA LEU A 74 -30.63 13.91 -0.98
C LEU A 74 -31.44 12.88 -1.79
N ILE A 75 -31.02 11.63 -1.73
CA ILE A 75 -31.78 10.46 -2.23
C ILE A 75 -32.34 9.71 -1.04
N THR A 76 -33.65 9.50 -1.01
CA THR A 76 -34.33 8.74 0.05
C THR A 76 -35.20 7.65 -0.56
N VAL A 77 -34.99 6.40 -0.13
CA VAL A 77 -35.80 5.25 -0.54
C VAL A 77 -36.34 4.55 0.71
N THR A 78 -37.62 4.22 0.70
CA THR A 78 -38.27 3.46 1.78
C THR A 78 -39.04 2.26 1.22
N GLY A 79 -38.65 1.07 1.66
CA GLY A 79 -39.27 -0.20 1.33
C GLY A 79 -38.98 -0.75 -0.07
N GLY A 80 -39.63 -1.86 -0.38
CA GLY A 80 -39.42 -2.69 -1.58
C GLY A 80 -38.61 -3.96 -1.29
N ASP A 81 -38.71 -4.97 -2.16
CA ASP A 81 -38.03 -6.26 -2.01
C ASP A 81 -36.49 -6.12 -2.02
N SER A 82 -36.02 -5.17 -2.84
CA SER A 82 -34.62 -4.75 -2.94
C SER A 82 -34.53 -3.28 -3.30
N ILE A 83 -33.45 -2.62 -2.86
CA ILE A 83 -33.18 -1.20 -3.15
C ILE A 83 -31.86 -1.10 -3.89
N THR A 84 -31.85 -0.46 -5.06
CA THR A 84 -30.63 -0.14 -5.82
C THR A 84 -30.58 1.36 -6.09
N VAL A 85 -29.48 1.99 -5.72
CA VAL A 85 -29.20 3.41 -5.98
C VAL A 85 -27.88 3.55 -6.72
N VAL A 86 -27.90 4.19 -7.89
CA VAL A 86 -26.70 4.55 -8.65
C VAL A 86 -26.61 6.06 -8.71
N ASN A 87 -25.53 6.61 -8.15
CA ASN A 87 -25.28 8.04 -8.01
C ASN A 87 -24.02 8.42 -8.78
N THR A 88 -24.21 8.94 -9.97
CA THR A 88 -23.14 9.29 -10.89
C THR A 88 -22.84 10.78 -10.81
N VAL A 89 -21.57 11.10 -10.53
CA VAL A 89 -21.02 12.46 -10.56
C VAL A 89 -20.24 12.65 -11.86
N ALA A 90 -20.48 13.77 -12.55
CA ALA A 90 -19.81 14.09 -13.81
C ALA A 90 -18.50 14.91 -13.66
N GLY A 91 -18.07 15.22 -12.43
CA GLY A 91 -16.94 16.11 -12.16
C GLY A 91 -17.27 17.58 -12.49
N SER A 92 -16.29 18.33 -13.00
CA SER A 92 -16.51 19.67 -13.58
C SER A 92 -16.31 19.65 -15.10
N THR A 93 -17.04 20.52 -15.81
CA THR A 93 -16.79 20.75 -17.24
C THR A 93 -16.00 22.03 -17.43
N GLY A 94 -14.77 21.92 -17.95
CA GLY A 94 -14.09 23.05 -18.62
C GLY A 94 -13.21 23.95 -17.75
N GLY A 95 -12.77 23.51 -16.58
CA GLY A 95 -11.87 24.28 -15.72
C GLY A 95 -12.00 23.84 -14.28
N SER A 96 -10.88 23.48 -13.66
CA SER A 96 -10.75 23.51 -12.21
C SER A 96 -9.57 24.41 -11.92
N ASN A 97 -9.89 25.68 -11.71
CA ASN A 97 -8.89 26.72 -11.55
C ASN A 97 -8.40 26.85 -10.10
N HIS A 98 -9.13 26.26 -9.15
CA HIS A 98 -8.85 26.45 -7.73
C HIS A 98 -8.71 25.14 -6.97
N ALA A 99 -7.82 25.14 -5.97
CA ALA A 99 -7.49 23.92 -5.24
C ALA A 99 -8.66 23.34 -4.42
N GLY A 100 -9.63 24.18 -4.07
CA GLY A 100 -10.81 23.81 -3.31
C GLY A 100 -12.02 23.37 -4.14
N ASP A 101 -11.89 23.20 -5.46
CA ASP A 101 -13.02 22.78 -6.30
C ASP A 101 -13.36 21.31 -6.04
N ILE A 102 -14.60 21.05 -5.65
CA ILE A 102 -15.05 19.72 -5.25
C ILE A 102 -16.53 19.47 -5.54
N VAL A 103 -16.82 18.31 -6.13
CA VAL A 103 -18.16 17.79 -6.34
C VAL A 103 -18.42 16.67 -5.35
N THR A 104 -19.40 16.81 -4.48
CA THR A 104 -19.79 15.75 -3.55
C THR A 104 -21.04 15.05 -4.04
N ALA A 105 -20.96 13.72 -4.14
CA ALA A 105 -22.08 12.88 -4.48
C ALA A 105 -23.26 13.06 -3.52
N SER A 106 -24.50 12.94 -4.02
CA SER A 106 -25.70 12.92 -3.17
C SER A 106 -25.57 11.95 -1.99
N ALA A 107 -25.96 12.40 -0.80
CA ALA A 107 -26.21 11.49 0.31
C ALA A 107 -27.38 10.55 -0.02
N VAL A 108 -27.32 9.32 0.49
CA VAL A 108 -28.32 8.28 0.27
C VAL A 108 -28.84 7.77 1.61
N THR A 109 -30.16 7.78 1.77
CA THR A 109 -30.85 7.11 2.88
C THR A 109 -31.75 6.03 2.32
N ALA A 110 -31.50 4.78 2.68
CA ALA A 110 -32.31 3.64 2.31
C ALA A 110 -32.84 2.96 3.58
N THR A 111 -34.15 3.00 3.76
CA THR A 111 -34.83 2.32 4.88
C THR A 111 -35.62 1.14 4.33
N GLY A 112 -35.32 -0.06 4.80
CA GLY A 112 -36.05 -1.26 4.42
C GLY A 112 -37.51 -1.25 4.91
N ASP A 113 -38.29 -2.18 4.38
CA ASP A 113 -39.52 -2.66 4.98
C ASP A 113 -39.39 -4.17 5.28
N ALA A 114 -40.48 -4.83 5.67
CA ALA A 114 -40.47 -6.24 6.02
C ALA A 114 -40.11 -7.19 4.86
N SER A 115 -40.06 -6.71 3.62
CA SER A 115 -39.69 -7.47 2.43
C SER A 115 -38.26 -7.17 1.97
N THR A 116 -37.64 -6.09 2.42
CA THR A 116 -36.32 -5.67 1.92
C THR A 116 -35.24 -6.64 2.38
N THR A 117 -34.65 -7.37 1.44
CA THR A 117 -33.58 -8.34 1.73
C THR A 117 -32.20 -7.87 1.33
N SER A 118 -32.12 -6.88 0.43
CA SER A 118 -30.86 -6.37 -0.11
C SER A 118 -30.91 -4.89 -0.46
N VAL A 119 -29.78 -4.21 -0.24
CA VAL A 119 -29.60 -2.80 -0.61
C VAL A 119 -28.26 -2.61 -1.31
N SER A 120 -28.26 -1.97 -2.48
CA SER A 120 -27.08 -1.65 -3.26
C SER A 120 -26.98 -0.14 -3.48
N VAL A 121 -25.85 0.48 -3.14
CA VAL A 121 -25.56 1.88 -3.41
C VAL A 121 -24.21 1.98 -4.11
N THR A 122 -24.23 2.50 -5.33
CA THR A 122 -23.04 2.75 -6.14
C THR A 122 -22.86 4.23 -6.37
N GLN A 123 -21.66 4.72 -6.14
CA GLN A 123 -21.27 6.09 -6.43
C GLN A 123 -20.07 6.11 -7.38
N THR A 124 -19.91 7.21 -8.12
CA THR A 124 -18.65 7.50 -8.82
C THR A 124 -17.49 7.47 -7.84
N ALA A 125 -16.36 6.86 -8.21
CA ALA A 125 -15.18 6.78 -7.36
C ALA A 125 -14.65 8.16 -6.97
N GLU A 126 -14.13 8.26 -5.75
CA GLU A 126 -13.38 9.42 -5.28
C GLU A 126 -12.24 9.72 -6.27
N ALA A 127 -12.04 11.00 -6.58
CA ALA A 127 -11.01 11.42 -7.52
C ALA A 127 -10.30 12.67 -7.01
N ALA A 128 -8.97 12.67 -7.08
CA ALA A 128 -8.18 13.86 -6.83
C ALA A 128 -8.47 14.93 -7.90
N ARG A 129 -8.32 16.20 -7.52
CA ARG A 129 -8.43 17.32 -8.46
C ARG A 129 -7.33 17.23 -9.53
N VAL A 130 -7.72 17.47 -10.78
CA VAL A 130 -6.78 17.72 -11.89
C VAL A 130 -6.77 19.22 -12.14
N ALA A 131 -5.63 19.87 -11.92
CA ALA A 131 -5.49 21.31 -12.15
C ALA A 131 -5.44 21.64 -13.65
N ASP A 132 -5.88 22.85 -14.02
CA ASP A 132 -5.70 23.37 -15.37
C ASP A 132 -4.21 23.53 -15.71
N ALA A 133 -3.80 22.98 -16.85
CA ALA A 133 -2.45 23.13 -17.40
C ALA A 133 -2.49 23.27 -18.92
N THR A 134 -1.38 23.67 -19.53
CA THR A 134 -1.31 23.80 -21.00
C THR A 134 -1.61 22.46 -21.67
N GLY A 135 -2.73 22.38 -22.39
CA GLY A 135 -3.19 21.15 -23.06
C GLY A 135 -3.98 20.19 -22.18
N VAL A 136 -4.23 20.53 -20.90
CA VAL A 136 -5.03 19.76 -19.96
C VAL A 136 -6.19 20.62 -19.46
N THR A 137 -7.41 20.19 -19.75
CA THR A 137 -8.60 20.75 -19.11
C THR A 137 -8.73 20.13 -17.72
N GLY A 138 -8.66 20.95 -16.68
CA GLY A 138 -8.78 20.51 -15.30
C GLY A 138 -10.17 19.99 -14.97
N SER A 139 -10.21 19.18 -13.91
CA SER A 139 -11.42 18.60 -13.33
C SER A 139 -11.36 18.76 -11.83
N ALA A 140 -12.50 19.12 -11.23
CA ALA A 140 -12.64 19.18 -9.79
C ALA A 140 -12.44 17.82 -9.13
N ALA A 141 -12.12 17.84 -7.83
CA ALA A 141 -12.13 16.63 -7.03
C ALA A 141 -13.56 16.05 -6.95
N ILE A 142 -13.67 14.74 -6.85
CA ILE A 142 -14.94 14.05 -6.61
C ILE A 142 -14.89 13.48 -5.21
N ALA A 143 -15.88 13.86 -4.40
CA ALA A 143 -16.13 13.33 -3.07
C ALA A 143 -17.36 12.42 -3.05
N ASN A 144 -17.29 11.32 -2.31
CA ASN A 144 -18.45 10.48 -2.07
C ASN A 144 -19.43 11.08 -1.07
N GLY A 145 -20.71 10.73 -1.22
CA GLY A 145 -21.80 11.05 -0.31
C GLY A 145 -21.92 10.00 0.79
N VAL A 146 -22.47 10.41 1.93
CA VAL A 146 -22.80 9.50 3.05
C VAL A 146 -23.92 8.57 2.64
N VAL A 147 -23.78 7.29 2.97
CA VAL A 147 -24.82 6.27 2.82
C VAL A 147 -25.32 5.84 4.18
N THR A 148 -26.62 5.88 4.40
CA THR A 148 -27.29 5.40 5.61
C THR A 148 -28.32 4.35 5.22
N ILE A 149 -28.03 3.09 5.56
CA ILE A 149 -28.92 1.97 5.33
C ILE A 149 -29.45 1.53 6.69
N ALA A 150 -30.75 1.44 6.82
CA ALA A 150 -31.40 0.88 8.01
C ALA A 150 -32.43 -0.15 7.58
N ASP A 151 -32.54 -1.22 8.36
CA ASP A 151 -33.68 -2.13 8.26
C ASP A 151 -35.00 -1.43 8.59
N ALA A 152 -36.11 -2.14 8.46
CA ALA A 152 -37.42 -1.63 8.81
C ALA A 152 -37.44 -1.17 10.28
N VAL A 153 -38.04 0.00 10.53
CA VAL A 153 -38.23 0.51 11.90
C VAL A 153 -39.27 -0.37 12.60
N GLY A 154 -38.82 -1.46 13.21
CA GLY A 154 -39.63 -2.45 13.91
C GLY A 154 -39.53 -2.32 15.43
N VAL A 155 -40.59 -2.77 16.13
CA VAL A 155 -40.51 -3.06 17.57
C VAL A 155 -39.42 -4.11 17.81
N ALA A 156 -38.63 -3.96 18.88
CA ALA A 156 -37.39 -4.69 19.23
C ALA A 156 -37.45 -6.24 19.27
N THR A 157 -38.53 -6.87 18.81
CA THR A 157 -38.83 -8.30 18.91
C THR A 157 -38.93 -9.03 17.56
N ALA A 158 -38.88 -8.34 16.42
CA ALA A 158 -38.81 -8.97 15.10
C ALA A 158 -37.37 -8.99 14.60
N LEU A 159 -36.95 -10.07 13.91
CA LEU A 159 -35.67 -10.08 13.22
C LEU A 159 -35.70 -9.09 12.06
N ASP A 160 -34.55 -8.47 11.82
CA ASP A 160 -34.29 -7.65 10.63
C ASP A 160 -34.28 -8.54 9.36
N THR A 161 -34.34 -7.95 8.17
CA THR A 161 -34.44 -8.69 6.89
C THR A 161 -33.33 -8.40 5.89
N ILE A 162 -32.67 -7.25 5.98
CA ILE A 162 -31.55 -6.87 5.10
C ILE A 162 -30.34 -7.76 5.41
N SER A 163 -30.11 -8.73 4.55
CA SER A 163 -29.03 -9.72 4.73
C SER A 163 -27.79 -9.42 3.89
N THR A 164 -27.97 -8.66 2.80
CA THR A 164 -26.90 -8.33 1.85
C THR A 164 -26.88 -6.83 1.56
N VAL A 165 -25.72 -6.21 1.72
CA VAL A 165 -25.50 -4.81 1.32
C VAL A 165 -24.35 -4.73 0.31
N THR A 166 -24.49 -3.87 -0.69
CA THR A 166 -23.41 -3.54 -1.63
C THR A 166 -23.15 -2.04 -1.61
N LEU A 167 -21.91 -1.62 -1.36
CA LEU A 167 -21.47 -0.24 -1.36
C LEU A 167 -20.26 -0.08 -2.29
N ASN A 168 -20.43 0.64 -3.39
CA ASN A 168 -19.33 0.93 -4.32
C ASN A 168 -19.01 2.42 -4.21
N ASN A 169 -17.95 2.75 -3.49
CA ASN A 169 -17.54 4.09 -3.10
C ASN A 169 -18.56 4.79 -2.19
N TYR A 170 -18.08 5.28 -1.05
CA TYR A 170 -18.93 5.88 -0.03
C TYR A 170 -18.11 6.78 0.90
N ALA A 171 -18.72 7.85 1.43
CA ALA A 171 -18.16 8.56 2.58
C ALA A 171 -18.48 7.80 3.88
N ASN A 172 -18.21 8.36 5.07
CA ASN A 172 -18.52 7.70 6.34
C ASN A 172 -20.00 7.27 6.41
N SER A 173 -20.24 5.97 6.35
CA SER A 173 -21.54 5.37 6.07
C SER A 173 -21.93 4.36 7.14
N THR A 174 -23.22 4.04 7.22
CA THR A 174 -23.74 3.10 8.20
C THR A 174 -24.73 2.11 7.57
N VAL A 175 -24.73 0.90 8.11
CA VAL A 175 -25.70 -0.16 7.83
C VAL A 175 -26.22 -0.65 9.16
N ALA A 176 -27.55 -0.61 9.36
CA ALA A 176 -28.17 -1.06 10.58
C ALA A 176 -29.10 -2.25 10.32
N SER A 177 -28.64 -3.48 10.57
CA SER A 177 -29.43 -4.71 10.43
C SER A 177 -28.75 -5.89 11.13
N SER A 178 -29.48 -6.53 12.04
CA SER A 178 -29.09 -7.77 12.75
C SER A 178 -29.17 -9.02 11.87
N ALA A 179 -29.73 -8.91 10.67
CA ALA A 179 -29.75 -10.00 9.68
C ALA A 179 -28.58 -9.94 8.69
N LEU A 180 -27.72 -8.91 8.78
CA LEU A 180 -26.64 -8.68 7.84
C LEU A 180 -25.60 -9.81 7.91
N THR A 181 -25.48 -10.55 6.81
CA THR A 181 -24.51 -11.65 6.66
C THR A 181 -23.47 -11.38 5.58
N THR A 182 -23.77 -10.45 4.65
CA THR A 182 -22.89 -10.16 3.52
C THR A 182 -22.81 -8.66 3.26
N VAL A 183 -21.59 -8.16 3.13
CA VAL A 183 -21.28 -6.81 2.67
C VAL A 183 -20.34 -6.91 1.47
N ASN A 184 -20.73 -6.33 0.35
CA ASN A 184 -19.88 -6.17 -0.82
C ASN A 184 -19.41 -4.72 -0.85
N VAL A 185 -18.10 -4.49 -0.87
CA VAL A 185 -17.52 -3.14 -0.82
C VAL A 185 -16.46 -2.95 -1.89
N THR A 186 -16.57 -1.87 -2.65
CA THR A 186 -15.46 -1.40 -3.48
C THR A 186 -15.04 -0.03 -2.99
N GLY A 187 -13.76 0.08 -2.64
CA GLY A 187 -13.13 1.31 -2.16
C GLY A 187 -12.45 2.11 -3.26
N GLY A 188 -11.70 3.13 -2.84
CA GLY A 188 -10.89 3.94 -3.73
C GLY A 188 -9.69 3.19 -4.30
N SER A 189 -9.03 3.76 -5.30
CA SER A 189 -7.88 3.14 -5.96
C SER A 189 -6.55 3.34 -5.22
N THR A 190 -6.49 4.28 -4.28
CA THR A 190 -5.29 4.56 -3.46
C THR A 190 -5.70 4.90 -2.03
N ALA A 191 -4.77 4.80 -1.07
CA ALA A 191 -5.02 5.18 0.32
C ALA A 191 -5.50 6.64 0.48
N ALA A 192 -5.01 7.56 -0.36
CA ALA A 192 -5.42 8.97 -0.34
C ALA A 192 -6.86 9.19 -0.84
N LEU A 193 -7.42 8.22 -1.56
CA LEU A 193 -8.77 8.24 -2.14
C LEU A 193 -9.67 7.18 -1.52
N ALA A 194 -9.31 6.64 -0.34
CA ALA A 194 -10.06 5.57 0.31
C ALA A 194 -11.52 5.97 0.54
N SER A 195 -12.42 4.99 0.46
CA SER A 195 -13.80 5.18 0.96
C SER A 195 -13.78 5.41 2.46
N GLY A 196 -14.84 6.03 2.98
CA GLY A 196 -14.98 6.35 4.39
C GLY A 196 -15.12 5.12 5.29
N THR A 197 -15.35 5.39 6.58
CA THR A 197 -15.63 4.33 7.56
C THR A 197 -16.99 3.68 7.30
N LEU A 198 -17.12 2.39 7.60
CA LEU A 198 -18.38 1.66 7.54
C LEU A 198 -18.82 1.21 8.94
N GLY A 199 -19.87 1.84 9.46
CA GLY A 199 -20.50 1.48 10.72
C GLY A 199 -21.59 0.41 10.55
N LEU A 200 -21.35 -0.81 11.01
CA LEU A 200 -22.32 -1.91 11.10
C LEU A 200 -23.01 -1.87 12.46
N ASN A 201 -24.26 -1.45 12.50
CA ASN A 201 -24.99 -1.18 13.73
C ASN A 201 -26.15 -2.14 13.96
N THR A 202 -26.41 -2.44 15.23
CA THR A 202 -27.59 -3.20 15.64
C THR A 202 -28.83 -2.33 15.42
N GLN A 203 -29.86 -2.89 14.79
CA GLN A 203 -31.17 -2.24 14.74
C GLN A 203 -32.18 -3.02 15.57
N SER A 204 -32.36 -4.32 15.32
CA SER A 204 -33.11 -5.20 16.21
C SER A 204 -32.20 -5.87 17.24
N THR A 205 -32.78 -6.13 18.42
CA THR A 205 -32.15 -6.92 19.50
C THR A 205 -32.83 -8.28 19.68
N ALA A 206 -33.64 -8.69 18.70
CA ALA A 206 -34.29 -9.99 18.70
C ALA A 206 -33.24 -11.11 18.66
N ALA A 207 -33.49 -12.20 19.40
CA ALA A 207 -32.58 -13.33 19.43
C ALA A 207 -32.52 -14.04 18.05
N GLY A 208 -31.31 -14.43 17.63
CA GLY A 208 -31.10 -15.15 16.37
C GLY A 208 -30.54 -14.30 15.22
N GLY A 209 -29.93 -13.14 15.52
CA GLY A 209 -29.17 -12.36 14.55
C GLY A 209 -27.96 -13.10 13.97
N ALA A 210 -27.35 -12.51 12.94
CA ALA A 210 -26.18 -13.05 12.26
C ALA A 210 -24.95 -13.06 13.18
N THR A 211 -24.22 -14.19 13.16
CA THR A 211 -22.96 -14.38 13.92
C THR A 211 -21.75 -14.58 13.01
N THR A 212 -21.98 -14.62 11.70
CA THR A 212 -20.95 -14.67 10.66
C THR A 212 -21.18 -13.55 9.67
N LEU A 213 -20.12 -12.79 9.38
CA LEU A 213 -20.11 -11.75 8.35
C LEU A 213 -19.18 -12.16 7.21
N ASN A 214 -19.67 -12.05 5.97
CA ASN A 214 -18.85 -12.15 4.77
C ASN A 214 -18.66 -10.75 4.18
N ILE A 215 -17.41 -10.34 4.00
CA ILE A 215 -17.01 -9.07 3.40
C ILE A 215 -16.33 -9.39 2.08
N ASN A 216 -16.96 -9.04 0.97
CA ASN A 216 -16.35 -9.21 -0.36
C ASN A 216 -15.87 -7.83 -0.81
N GLY A 217 -14.59 -7.67 -1.15
CA GLY A 217 -14.10 -6.34 -1.47
C GLY A 217 -12.85 -6.19 -2.32
N SER A 218 -12.56 -4.93 -2.61
CA SER A 218 -11.42 -4.44 -3.42
C SER A 218 -11.17 -2.96 -3.13
N GLY A 219 -9.95 -2.50 -3.43
CA GLY A 219 -9.54 -1.09 -3.26
C GLY A 219 -9.27 -0.73 -1.80
N PHE A 220 -9.35 0.57 -1.47
CA PHE A 220 -9.07 1.10 -0.14
C PHE A 220 -10.35 1.58 0.55
N ILE A 221 -10.61 1.08 1.75
CA ILE A 221 -11.73 1.51 2.60
C ILE A 221 -11.25 1.91 3.99
N GLY A 222 -12.04 2.73 4.68
CA GLY A 222 -11.83 3.08 6.08
C GLY A 222 -12.10 1.91 7.03
N ALA A 223 -12.15 2.24 8.32
CA ALA A 223 -12.44 1.27 9.37
C ALA A 223 -13.83 0.64 9.21
N ILE A 224 -13.94 -0.64 9.54
CA ILE A 224 -15.22 -1.31 9.77
C ILE A 224 -15.40 -1.47 11.27
N ASP A 225 -16.49 -0.92 11.79
CA ASP A 225 -16.80 -0.85 13.22
C ASP A 225 -18.32 -0.86 13.41
N GLY A 226 -18.79 -0.85 14.65
CA GLY A 226 -20.17 -0.56 15.01
C GLY A 226 -20.78 -1.61 15.93
N THR A 227 -21.96 -1.30 16.45
CA THR A 227 -22.58 -2.13 17.50
C THR A 227 -22.99 -3.55 17.06
N GLN A 228 -23.23 -3.79 15.76
CA GLN A 228 -23.47 -5.14 15.22
C GLN A 228 -22.17 -5.88 14.91
N ALA A 229 -21.07 -5.15 14.69
CA ALA A 229 -19.77 -5.76 14.48
C ALA A 229 -19.39 -6.65 15.68
N ASP A 230 -19.76 -6.21 16.88
CA ASP A 230 -19.55 -6.94 18.13
C ASP A 230 -20.36 -8.23 18.28
N ASP A 231 -21.31 -8.54 17.41
CA ASP A 231 -22.05 -9.82 17.48
C ASP A 231 -21.44 -10.92 16.59
N TYR A 232 -20.53 -10.57 15.68
CA TYR A 232 -19.93 -11.53 14.77
C TYR A 232 -18.82 -12.32 15.46
N THR A 233 -18.97 -13.65 15.53
CA THR A 233 -17.94 -14.56 16.03
C THR A 233 -16.96 -15.01 14.95
N THR A 234 -17.34 -14.88 13.68
CA THR A 234 -16.51 -15.22 12.51
C THR A 234 -16.65 -14.14 11.45
N VAL A 235 -15.51 -13.65 10.94
CA VAL A 235 -15.47 -12.70 9.83
C VAL A 235 -14.71 -13.33 8.67
N ASN A 236 -15.35 -13.43 7.52
CA ASN A 236 -14.72 -13.89 6.28
C ASN A 236 -14.54 -12.70 5.34
N ILE A 237 -13.34 -12.52 4.82
CA ILE A 237 -12.98 -11.45 3.90
C ILE A 237 -12.54 -12.10 2.59
N ALA A 238 -13.14 -11.70 1.48
CA ALA A 238 -12.82 -12.20 0.15
C ALA A 238 -12.42 -11.03 -0.76
N ALA A 239 -11.12 -10.92 -1.04
CA ALA A 239 -10.55 -9.89 -1.90
C ALA A 239 -10.61 -10.33 -3.38
N SER A 240 -11.40 -9.64 -4.21
CA SER A 240 -11.45 -9.95 -5.66
C SER A 240 -10.22 -9.46 -6.41
N SER A 241 -9.62 -8.40 -5.88
CA SER A 241 -8.32 -7.79 -6.19
C SER A 241 -7.81 -7.21 -4.87
N ASP A 242 -6.63 -6.58 -4.85
CA ASP A 242 -6.07 -6.03 -3.62
C ASP A 242 -7.10 -5.17 -2.86
N PHE A 243 -7.21 -5.45 -1.57
CA PHE A 243 -8.24 -4.90 -0.70
C PHE A 243 -7.63 -4.48 0.63
N THR A 244 -7.53 -3.17 0.85
CA THR A 244 -7.00 -2.58 2.07
C THR A 244 -8.12 -2.03 2.95
N ILE A 245 -8.18 -2.53 4.17
CA ILE A 245 -9.11 -2.11 5.22
C ILE A 245 -8.28 -1.38 6.29
N ALA A 246 -8.62 -0.12 6.58
CA ALA A 246 -7.84 0.68 7.51
C ALA A 246 -7.84 0.11 8.94
N ASP A 247 -8.95 -0.49 9.38
CA ASP A 247 -9.07 -1.11 10.69
C ASP A 247 -10.27 -2.08 10.70
N VAL A 248 -10.17 -3.15 11.47
CA VAL A 248 -11.27 -4.10 11.70
C VAL A 248 -11.57 -4.16 13.19
N ASN A 249 -12.78 -3.77 13.58
CA ASN A 249 -13.23 -3.71 14.96
C ASN A 249 -14.40 -4.68 15.16
N PHE A 250 -14.09 -5.86 15.68
CA PHE A 250 -15.04 -6.96 15.88
C PHE A 250 -14.75 -7.63 17.23
N ALA A 251 -15.23 -7.05 18.33
CA ALA A 251 -14.78 -7.39 19.67
C ALA A 251 -15.03 -8.87 20.07
N LEU A 252 -16.06 -9.53 19.51
CA LEU A 252 -16.38 -10.94 19.76
C LEU A 252 -15.89 -11.90 18.67
N ALA A 253 -15.24 -11.41 17.60
CA ALA A 253 -14.72 -12.28 16.57
C ALA A 253 -13.65 -13.21 17.17
N THR A 254 -13.80 -14.51 16.92
CA THR A 254 -12.83 -15.53 17.32
C THR A 254 -11.95 -15.98 16.16
N ALA A 255 -12.41 -15.74 14.93
CA ALA A 255 -11.72 -16.05 13.69
C ALA A 255 -11.92 -14.95 12.65
N VAL A 256 -10.82 -14.56 11.98
CA VAL A 256 -10.81 -13.70 10.81
C VAL A 256 -10.14 -14.46 9.67
N ASN A 257 -10.85 -14.66 8.57
CA ASN A 257 -10.39 -15.46 7.44
C ASN A 257 -10.29 -14.59 6.20
N ALA A 258 -9.16 -14.62 5.51
CA ALA A 258 -8.92 -13.93 4.25
C ALA A 258 -8.84 -14.94 3.09
N SER A 259 -9.46 -14.58 1.98
CA SER A 259 -9.58 -15.42 0.78
C SER A 259 -9.70 -14.53 -0.47
N GLY A 260 -9.90 -15.14 -1.63
CA GLY A 260 -10.00 -14.43 -2.90
C GLY A 260 -8.67 -14.33 -3.63
N ALA A 261 -8.68 -13.66 -4.78
CA ALA A 261 -7.53 -13.59 -5.67
C ALA A 261 -6.55 -12.44 -5.33
N GLY A 262 -7.04 -11.39 -4.68
CA GLY A 262 -6.22 -10.26 -4.23
C GLY A 262 -5.63 -10.46 -2.84
N VAL A 263 -4.65 -9.63 -2.51
CA VAL A 263 -4.13 -9.53 -1.14
C VAL A 263 -5.13 -8.77 -0.27
N THR A 264 -5.46 -9.31 0.89
CA THR A 264 -6.22 -8.60 1.92
C THR A 264 -5.24 -7.93 2.88
N THR A 265 -5.22 -6.60 2.94
CA THR A 265 -4.41 -5.85 3.90
C THR A 265 -5.31 -5.27 4.99
N ILE A 266 -5.01 -5.57 6.25
CA ILE A 266 -5.67 -4.99 7.41
C ILE A 266 -4.64 -4.11 8.13
N THR A 267 -4.78 -2.79 8.02
CA THR A 267 -3.76 -1.86 8.51
C THR A 267 -3.71 -1.79 10.05
N ALA A 268 -4.86 -1.87 10.71
CA ALA A 268 -4.97 -1.84 12.16
C ALA A 268 -5.90 -2.94 12.69
N LEU A 269 -5.69 -3.28 13.97
CA LEU A 269 -6.37 -4.32 14.71
C LEU A 269 -6.82 -3.77 16.07
N THR A 270 -7.57 -2.65 16.08
CA THR A 270 -7.76 -1.91 17.34
C THR A 270 -8.75 -2.57 18.31
N ASP A 271 -9.73 -3.34 17.80
CA ASP A 271 -10.69 -4.06 18.65
C ASP A 271 -10.94 -5.51 18.19
N VAL A 272 -9.90 -6.34 18.28
CA VAL A 272 -9.94 -7.79 17.93
C VAL A 272 -9.51 -8.69 19.10
N GLY A 273 -9.73 -8.25 20.34
CA GLY A 273 -9.18 -8.91 21.53
C GLY A 273 -9.61 -10.37 21.74
N ALA A 274 -10.73 -10.80 21.15
CA ALA A 274 -11.21 -12.18 21.22
C ALA A 274 -10.69 -13.07 20.08
N VAL A 275 -10.02 -12.52 19.06
CA VAL A 275 -9.55 -13.29 17.92
C VAL A 275 -8.50 -14.30 18.39
N THR A 276 -8.70 -15.55 18.03
CA THR A 276 -7.80 -16.65 18.34
C THR A 276 -7.04 -17.15 17.12
N ALA A 277 -7.56 -16.87 15.92
CA ALA A 277 -6.95 -17.30 14.67
C ALA A 277 -7.18 -16.29 13.53
N PHE A 278 -6.10 -16.00 12.81
CA PHE A 278 -6.13 -15.44 11.46
C PHE A 278 -5.78 -16.54 10.45
N THR A 279 -6.55 -16.65 9.37
CA THR A 279 -6.31 -17.65 8.32
C THR A 279 -6.32 -17.01 6.95
N SER A 280 -5.35 -17.35 6.11
CA SER A 280 -5.26 -16.96 4.70
C SER A 280 -5.41 -18.18 3.80
N THR A 281 -6.23 -18.08 2.75
CA THR A 281 -6.37 -19.16 1.74
C THR A 281 -6.37 -18.63 0.30
N GLY A 282 -6.00 -17.36 0.09
CA GLY A 282 -6.19 -16.63 -1.17
C GLY A 282 -4.89 -16.01 -1.69
N GLY A 283 -5.00 -14.80 -2.25
CA GLY A 283 -3.87 -14.02 -2.75
C GLY A 283 -2.89 -13.54 -1.68
N GLY A 284 -3.28 -13.55 -0.41
CA GLY A 284 -2.45 -13.20 0.74
C GLY A 284 -3.25 -12.45 1.82
N LEU A 285 -2.72 -12.42 3.04
CA LEU A 285 -3.20 -11.66 4.18
C LEU A 285 -2.03 -10.90 4.81
N GLU A 286 -2.11 -9.58 4.79
CA GLU A 286 -1.15 -8.69 5.43
C GLU A 286 -1.76 -8.00 6.65
N LEU A 287 -1.12 -8.17 7.81
CA LEU A 287 -1.53 -7.53 9.06
C LEU A 287 -0.52 -6.42 9.44
N GLY A 288 -0.97 -5.16 9.40
CA GLY A 288 -0.17 -3.98 9.73
C GLY A 288 0.09 -3.77 11.22
N ALA A 289 -0.51 -4.59 12.09
CA ALA A 289 -0.37 -4.53 13.54
C ALA A 289 0.03 -5.89 14.13
N ALA A 290 0.70 -5.86 15.28
CA ALA A 290 1.10 -7.08 15.97
C ALA A 290 -0.11 -7.85 16.50
N ILE A 291 -0.17 -9.15 16.20
CA ILE A 291 -1.20 -10.03 16.77
C ILE A 291 -0.85 -10.42 18.21
N GLY A 292 -1.87 -10.82 18.98
CA GLY A 292 -1.68 -11.27 20.36
C GLY A 292 -0.79 -12.52 20.45
N THR A 293 -0.02 -12.67 21.53
CA THR A 293 0.93 -13.78 21.69
C THR A 293 0.29 -15.16 21.79
N ALA A 294 -1.02 -15.24 21.98
CA ALA A 294 -1.81 -16.47 22.07
C ALA A 294 -2.67 -16.73 20.83
N VAL A 295 -2.47 -15.94 19.76
CA VAL A 295 -3.21 -16.01 18.49
C VAL A 295 -2.41 -16.84 17.48
N THR A 296 -3.08 -17.71 16.73
CA THR A 296 -2.47 -18.41 15.60
C THR A 296 -2.59 -17.61 14.32
N PHE A 297 -1.62 -17.75 13.43
CA PHE A 297 -1.70 -17.30 12.05
C PHE A 297 -1.39 -18.50 11.16
N THR A 298 -2.25 -18.75 10.17
CA THR A 298 -2.09 -19.81 9.18
C THR A 298 -2.20 -19.20 7.80
N GLY A 299 -1.07 -19.09 7.12
CA GLY A 299 -0.96 -18.59 5.76
C GLY A 299 -1.38 -19.62 4.70
N GLY A 300 -1.47 -19.13 3.47
CA GLY A 300 -2.01 -19.79 2.31
C GLY A 300 -0.94 -20.10 1.27
N ALA A 301 -1.21 -19.75 0.01
CA ALA A 301 -0.28 -19.88 -1.12
C ALA A 301 0.11 -18.51 -1.71
N GLY A 302 -0.45 -17.44 -1.15
CA GLY A 302 -0.22 -16.06 -1.56
C GLY A 302 0.70 -15.38 -0.56
N ALA A 303 1.23 -14.21 -0.89
CA ALA A 303 2.19 -13.52 -0.03
C ALA A 303 1.50 -13.03 1.26
N ASP A 304 1.79 -13.68 2.38
CA ASP A 304 1.23 -13.39 3.68
C ASP A 304 2.21 -12.57 4.54
N SER A 305 1.70 -11.66 5.37
CA SER A 305 2.53 -10.90 6.30
C SER A 305 1.92 -10.72 7.69
N VAL A 306 2.74 -10.94 8.72
CA VAL A 306 2.32 -10.84 10.12
C VAL A 306 3.43 -10.24 11.00
N ILE A 307 3.01 -9.48 12.01
CA ILE A 307 3.88 -8.93 13.05
C ILE A 307 3.65 -9.69 14.36
N LEU A 308 4.72 -10.14 15.01
CA LEU A 308 4.68 -11.03 16.16
C LEU A 308 5.44 -10.44 17.37
N GLY A 309 4.85 -10.61 18.54
CA GLY A 309 5.57 -10.55 19.82
C GLY A 309 6.21 -11.90 20.16
N ALA A 310 6.37 -12.17 21.45
CA ALA A 310 6.82 -13.48 21.95
C ALA A 310 5.70 -14.52 21.84
N THR A 311 5.39 -14.96 20.61
CA THR A 311 4.30 -15.91 20.34
C THR A 311 4.44 -17.19 21.16
N THR A 312 3.32 -17.73 21.60
CA THR A 312 3.18 -19.01 22.33
C THR A 312 2.42 -20.05 21.50
N LYS A 313 2.26 -19.76 20.22
CA LYS A 313 1.53 -20.56 19.25
C LYS A 313 2.41 -20.87 18.06
N ASP A 314 1.99 -21.88 17.33
CA ASP A 314 2.55 -22.21 16.03
C ASP A 314 2.04 -21.19 15.02
N ILE A 315 2.98 -20.55 14.34
CA ILE A 315 2.76 -19.65 13.22
C ILE A 315 3.27 -20.37 11.98
N ASP A 316 2.40 -20.53 10.99
CA ASP A 316 2.68 -21.22 9.73
C ASP A 316 2.31 -20.26 8.60
N MET A 317 3.27 -19.85 7.78
CA MET A 317 2.99 -18.95 6.65
C MET A 317 2.59 -19.71 5.38
N GLY A 318 2.82 -21.03 5.33
CA GLY A 318 2.34 -21.86 4.24
C GLY A 318 3.27 -21.84 3.04
N ALA A 319 2.76 -21.43 1.89
CA ALA A 319 3.54 -21.30 0.66
C ALA A 319 3.38 -19.90 0.07
N GLY A 320 4.30 -19.51 -0.79
CA GLY A 320 4.39 -18.13 -1.27
C GLY A 320 5.60 -17.44 -0.64
N ASP A 321 5.86 -16.21 -1.05
CA ASP A 321 7.00 -15.45 -0.53
C ASP A 321 6.50 -14.60 0.65
N ASP A 322 6.60 -15.16 1.86
CA ASP A 322 5.96 -14.60 3.04
C ASP A 322 6.86 -13.65 3.83
N THR A 323 6.27 -12.80 4.65
CA THR A 323 7.02 -11.85 5.50
C THR A 323 6.57 -11.91 6.96
N VAL A 324 7.46 -12.36 7.85
CA VAL A 324 7.23 -12.35 9.30
C VAL A 324 8.09 -11.30 9.98
N THR A 325 7.47 -10.32 10.66
CA THR A 325 8.21 -9.37 11.51
C THR A 325 8.18 -9.80 12.98
N ILE A 326 9.35 -9.97 13.59
CA ILE A 326 9.46 -10.33 15.01
C ILE A 326 9.90 -9.13 15.86
N ASN A 327 9.15 -8.86 16.92
CA ASN A 327 9.51 -7.91 17.99
C ASN A 327 10.16 -8.61 19.20
N ALA A 328 10.08 -9.94 19.25
CA ALA A 328 10.72 -10.79 20.25
C ALA A 328 10.86 -12.21 19.70
N VAL A 329 11.81 -12.98 20.24
CA VAL A 329 11.89 -14.42 19.95
C VAL A 329 10.63 -15.16 20.44
N PRO A 330 10.25 -16.28 19.81
CA PRO A 330 9.12 -17.10 20.25
C PRO A 330 9.23 -17.47 21.74
N GLY A 331 8.10 -17.36 22.44
CA GLY A 331 7.95 -17.83 23.81
C GLY A 331 7.90 -19.35 23.90
N ALA A 332 7.78 -19.87 25.12
CA ALA A 332 7.69 -21.32 25.33
C ALA A 332 6.47 -21.91 24.60
N GLY A 333 6.71 -22.90 23.75
CA GLY A 333 5.68 -23.56 22.94
C GLY A 333 5.27 -22.78 21.68
N GLY A 334 5.90 -21.64 21.40
CA GLY A 334 5.74 -20.94 20.12
C GLY A 334 6.72 -21.46 19.07
N SER A 335 6.28 -21.45 17.82
CA SER A 335 7.11 -21.73 16.65
C SER A 335 6.70 -20.83 15.47
N ILE A 336 7.63 -20.60 14.56
CA ILE A 336 7.42 -19.80 13.34
C ILE A 336 8.03 -20.58 12.18
N ALA A 337 7.20 -20.94 11.21
CA ALA A 337 7.62 -21.51 9.93
C ALA A 337 7.25 -20.55 8.81
N GLY A 338 8.20 -20.16 7.95
CA GLY A 338 7.87 -19.49 6.68
C GLY A 338 7.19 -20.50 5.77
N GLY A 339 7.91 -21.54 5.38
CA GLY A 339 7.31 -22.69 4.71
C GLY A 339 7.94 -22.89 3.35
N ALA A 340 7.16 -22.77 2.27
CA ALA A 340 7.63 -22.98 0.91
C ALA A 340 7.56 -21.70 0.06
N GLY A 341 8.71 -21.14 -0.25
CA GLY A 341 8.86 -19.94 -1.06
C GLY A 341 10.16 -19.24 -0.68
N ASP A 342 10.34 -18.01 -1.11
CA ASP A 342 11.46 -17.18 -0.68
C ASP A 342 11.00 -16.32 0.52
N ASP A 343 11.03 -16.91 1.71
CA ASP A 343 10.42 -16.31 2.91
C ASP A 343 11.37 -15.32 3.60
N THR A 344 10.81 -14.20 4.05
CA THR A 344 11.54 -13.13 4.74
C THR A 344 11.18 -13.07 6.22
N ILE A 345 12.21 -13.14 7.09
CA ILE A 345 12.07 -12.81 8.51
C ILE A 345 12.69 -11.45 8.82
N VAL A 346 11.87 -10.56 9.39
CA VAL A 346 12.26 -9.20 9.77
C VAL A 346 12.57 -9.12 11.26
N ALA A 347 13.82 -8.84 11.60
CA ALA A 347 14.30 -8.66 12.95
C ALA A 347 14.11 -7.20 13.42
N ASN A 348 12.95 -6.88 14.00
CA ASN A 348 12.73 -5.62 14.72
C ASN A 348 13.20 -5.73 16.18
N THR A 349 14.48 -6.06 16.38
CA THR A 349 15.08 -6.34 17.69
C THR A 349 16.52 -5.83 17.77
N ASN A 350 17.08 -5.68 18.97
CA ASN A 350 18.45 -5.22 19.19
C ASN A 350 19.53 -6.27 18.92
N THR A 351 19.20 -7.55 18.92
CA THR A 351 20.11 -8.63 18.49
C THR A 351 19.26 -9.80 18.11
N SER A 352 19.58 -10.47 17.01
CA SER A 352 18.86 -11.67 16.61
C SER A 352 19.81 -12.83 16.36
N SER A 353 19.57 -13.96 17.02
CA SER A 353 20.20 -15.25 16.72
C SER A 353 19.18 -16.21 16.13
N ILE A 354 18.41 -15.73 15.15
CA ILE A 354 17.32 -16.47 14.49
C ILE A 354 17.81 -17.82 13.97
N SER A 355 18.97 -17.83 13.30
CA SER A 355 19.61 -19.02 12.75
C SER A 355 19.98 -20.10 13.78
N ALA A 356 20.03 -19.77 15.08
CA ALA A 356 20.26 -20.75 16.14
C ALA A 356 18.96 -21.24 16.80
N SER A 357 17.82 -20.66 16.46
CA SER A 357 16.52 -21.00 17.06
C SER A 357 15.93 -22.22 16.38
N ALA A 358 15.73 -23.31 17.12
CA ALA A 358 14.98 -24.46 16.62
C ALA A 358 13.46 -24.18 16.44
N ALA A 359 12.98 -23.05 16.98
CA ALA A 359 11.58 -22.64 16.88
C ALA A 359 11.31 -21.76 15.65
N ILE A 360 12.34 -21.43 14.85
CA ILE A 360 12.20 -20.64 13.64
C ILE A 360 12.83 -21.42 12.49
N GLY A 361 12.12 -21.58 11.36
CA GLY A 361 12.63 -22.27 10.19
C GLY A 361 11.88 -21.93 8.90
N GLY A 362 12.47 -22.33 7.76
CA GLY A 362 11.93 -22.03 6.42
C GLY A 362 11.96 -20.53 6.13
N PHE A 363 13.13 -19.91 6.25
CA PHE A 363 13.35 -18.50 5.87
C PHE A 363 14.65 -18.38 5.12
N GLU A 364 14.59 -17.74 3.96
CA GLU A 364 15.69 -17.57 3.01
C GLU A 364 16.31 -16.17 3.16
N THR A 365 15.51 -15.19 3.58
CA THR A 365 15.94 -13.80 3.70
C THR A 365 15.87 -13.29 5.14
N LEU A 366 16.98 -12.71 5.62
CA LEU A 366 17.02 -12.00 6.90
C LEU A 366 16.97 -10.49 6.66
N ARG A 367 15.87 -9.86 7.05
CA ARG A 367 15.75 -8.40 7.04
C ARG A 367 15.98 -7.79 8.43
N VAL A 368 16.74 -6.71 8.50
CA VAL A 368 16.85 -5.88 9.71
C VAL A 368 16.11 -4.56 9.45
N ALA A 369 14.98 -4.37 10.12
CA ALA A 369 14.15 -3.17 9.93
C ALA A 369 13.21 -2.95 11.13
N GLY A 370 12.85 -1.70 11.37
CA GLY A 370 11.92 -1.27 12.40
C GLY A 370 12.56 -0.41 13.49
N THR A 371 11.72 0.14 14.36
CA THR A 371 12.12 1.12 15.38
C THR A 371 12.94 0.55 16.54
N ALA A 372 13.01 -0.78 16.66
CA ALA A 372 13.81 -1.49 17.65
C ALA A 372 14.95 -2.30 17.02
N ALA A 373 15.10 -2.26 15.68
CA ALA A 373 16.13 -2.97 14.92
C ALA A 373 17.51 -2.31 15.11
N GLN A 374 18.42 -3.02 15.78
CA GLN A 374 19.76 -2.54 16.15
C GLN A 374 20.69 -3.75 16.35
N GLY A 375 21.99 -3.51 16.55
CA GLY A 375 22.97 -4.48 17.04
C GLY A 375 23.31 -5.60 16.06
N ALA A 376 23.81 -6.74 16.58
CA ALA A 376 24.37 -7.81 15.76
C ALA A 376 23.34 -8.88 15.40
N HIS A 377 23.29 -9.25 14.13
CA HIS A 377 22.40 -10.24 13.54
C HIS A 377 23.21 -11.33 12.83
N ASN A 378 22.95 -12.59 13.17
CA ASN A 378 23.65 -13.73 12.58
C ASN A 378 22.97 -14.20 11.29
N ALA A 379 23.62 -13.96 10.15
CA ALA A 379 23.14 -14.30 8.81
C ALA A 379 23.42 -15.76 8.39
N THR A 380 23.97 -16.59 9.28
CA THR A 380 24.22 -18.01 8.99
C THR A 380 22.94 -18.70 8.49
N GLY A 381 23.00 -19.32 7.32
CA GLY A 381 21.91 -20.11 6.76
C GLY A 381 20.90 -19.34 5.91
N PHE A 382 20.99 -18.01 5.84
CA PHE A 382 20.19 -17.19 4.92
C PHE A 382 20.87 -17.08 3.55
N ALA A 383 20.06 -17.04 2.49
CA ALA A 383 20.49 -16.83 1.11
C ALA A 383 20.60 -15.35 0.75
N ALA A 384 19.84 -14.47 1.40
CA ALA A 384 19.88 -13.03 1.20
C ALA A 384 19.78 -12.27 2.53
N ILE A 385 20.27 -11.03 2.54
CA ILE A 385 20.10 -10.10 3.64
C ILE A 385 19.46 -8.80 3.15
N GLU A 386 18.62 -8.21 3.98
CA GLU A 386 17.96 -6.94 3.68
C GLU A 386 18.11 -5.95 4.83
N LEU A 387 18.23 -4.68 4.49
CA LEU A 387 18.25 -3.58 5.44
C LEU A 387 17.12 -2.60 5.11
N GLY A 388 16.18 -2.45 6.03
CA GLY A 388 15.11 -1.45 5.92
C GLY A 388 15.40 -0.21 6.78
N VAL A 389 14.36 0.59 7.03
CA VAL A 389 14.45 1.75 7.93
C VAL A 389 14.70 1.28 9.37
N THR A 390 15.72 1.85 10.03
CA THR A 390 16.07 1.59 11.44
C THR A 390 16.03 2.86 12.27
N ALA A 391 16.09 2.75 13.61
CA ALA A 391 16.01 3.89 14.53
C ALA A 391 17.32 4.70 14.71
N ALA A 392 18.11 4.86 13.65
CA ALA A 392 19.40 5.56 13.68
C ALA A 392 20.50 4.88 14.52
N ALA A 393 20.39 3.56 14.72
CA ALA A 393 21.31 2.81 15.54
C ALA A 393 22.05 1.75 14.76
N ALA A 394 23.31 1.56 15.15
CA ALA A 394 24.21 0.67 14.45
C ALA A 394 23.66 -0.76 14.42
N SER A 395 23.68 -1.36 13.23
CA SER A 395 23.27 -2.75 13.02
C SER A 395 24.32 -3.48 12.18
N SER A 396 24.59 -4.75 12.49
CA SER A 396 25.59 -5.54 11.79
C SER A 396 25.09 -6.92 11.39
N PHE A 397 25.36 -7.30 10.14
CA PHE A 397 25.24 -8.68 9.68
C PHE A 397 26.56 -9.40 9.93
N THR A 398 26.48 -10.55 10.58
CA THR A 398 27.64 -11.38 10.94
C THR A 398 27.51 -12.77 10.34
N ASN A 399 28.65 -13.40 10.04
CA ASN A 399 28.72 -14.71 9.39
C ASN A 399 27.96 -14.76 8.05
N VAL A 400 28.05 -13.69 7.27
CA VAL A 400 27.46 -13.65 5.93
C VAL A 400 28.22 -14.63 5.03
N ALA A 401 27.53 -15.61 4.48
CA ALA A 401 28.17 -16.62 3.62
C ALA A 401 28.60 -16.00 2.28
N ALA A 402 29.57 -16.63 1.60
CA ALA A 402 29.94 -16.22 0.25
C ALA A 402 28.75 -16.37 -0.71
N GLY A 403 28.52 -15.37 -1.56
CA GLY A 403 27.40 -15.32 -2.49
C GLY A 403 26.05 -14.90 -1.88
N VAL A 404 26.04 -14.41 -0.63
CA VAL A 404 24.86 -13.76 -0.04
C VAL A 404 24.90 -12.28 -0.39
N ASP A 405 23.85 -11.82 -1.04
CA ASP A 405 23.70 -10.44 -1.50
C ASP A 405 22.86 -9.61 -0.52
N MET A 406 23.06 -8.29 -0.58
CA MET A 406 22.36 -7.32 0.26
C MET A 406 21.38 -6.48 -0.54
N THR A 407 20.17 -6.26 -0.02
CA THR A 407 19.25 -5.23 -0.50
C THR A 407 18.99 -4.17 0.57
N ILE A 408 19.04 -2.89 0.21
CA ILE A 408 18.67 -1.75 1.06
C ILE A 408 17.35 -1.18 0.54
N LEU A 409 16.36 -1.12 1.43
CA LEU A 409 14.96 -0.79 1.13
C LEU A 409 14.53 0.57 1.71
N GLY A 410 15.38 1.23 2.48
CA GLY A 410 15.06 2.47 3.17
C GLY A 410 16.30 3.27 3.51
N SER A 411 16.13 4.58 3.73
CA SER A 411 17.23 5.47 4.11
C SER A 411 17.90 4.96 5.38
N LEU A 412 19.23 4.92 5.35
CA LEU A 412 20.01 4.40 6.45
C LEU A 412 20.23 5.50 7.49
N ALA A 413 20.31 5.07 8.73
CA ALA A 413 20.59 5.96 9.83
C ALA A 413 21.49 5.23 10.82
N GLY A 414 22.65 5.82 11.09
CA GLY A 414 23.67 5.20 11.92
C GLY A 414 24.56 4.24 11.12
N ALA A 415 25.60 3.72 11.78
CA ALA A 415 26.62 2.91 11.12
C ALA A 415 26.18 1.45 10.96
N HIS A 416 26.13 0.95 9.72
CA HIS A 416 25.85 -0.44 9.41
C HIS A 416 27.11 -1.17 8.95
N SER A 417 27.16 -2.48 9.18
CA SER A 417 28.28 -3.27 8.70
C SER A 417 27.90 -4.67 8.26
N VAL A 418 28.62 -5.18 7.27
CA VAL A 418 28.54 -6.57 6.83
C VAL A 418 29.88 -7.25 7.09
N VAL A 419 29.84 -8.36 7.81
CA VAL A 419 31.00 -9.18 8.12
C VAL A 419 30.78 -10.57 7.52
N LEU A 420 31.55 -10.87 6.47
CA LEU A 420 31.58 -12.19 5.85
C LEU A 420 32.05 -13.24 6.85
N ALA A 421 31.57 -14.48 6.68
CA ALA A 421 32.03 -15.64 7.43
C ALA A 421 33.51 -15.94 7.16
N ASP A 422 33.97 -15.70 5.93
CA ASP A 422 35.36 -15.75 5.51
C ASP A 422 35.59 -14.65 4.46
N ALA A 423 36.53 -13.75 4.75
CA ALA A 423 36.97 -12.67 3.87
C ALA A 423 38.49 -12.72 3.68
N THR A 424 39.06 -13.92 3.78
CA THR A 424 40.51 -14.14 3.61
C THR A 424 40.91 -14.39 2.16
N GLY A 425 39.93 -14.44 1.26
CA GLY A 425 40.14 -14.53 -0.17
C GLY A 425 40.80 -13.28 -0.73
N THR A 426 41.04 -13.31 -2.04
CA THR A 426 41.54 -12.15 -2.80
C THR A 426 40.66 -11.86 -4.02
N ALA A 427 39.46 -12.41 -4.01
CA ALA A 427 38.48 -12.35 -5.09
C ALA A 427 37.07 -12.46 -4.49
N ASP A 428 36.89 -11.93 -3.27
CA ASP A 428 35.62 -11.92 -2.58
C ASP A 428 34.70 -10.89 -3.27
N SER A 429 33.43 -11.27 -3.46
CA SER A 429 32.43 -10.46 -4.15
C SER A 429 31.14 -10.34 -3.36
N MET A 430 30.46 -9.20 -3.47
CA MET A 430 29.15 -8.96 -2.90
C MET A 430 28.33 -8.05 -3.80
N ASP A 431 27.08 -8.42 -4.06
CA ASP A 431 26.14 -7.53 -4.73
C ASP A 431 25.31 -6.74 -3.70
N ILE A 432 25.12 -5.45 -3.98
CA ILE A 432 24.32 -4.52 -3.17
C ILE A 432 23.24 -3.92 -4.06
N THR A 433 21.98 -4.15 -3.71
CA THR A 433 20.84 -3.54 -4.38
C THR A 433 20.29 -2.39 -3.53
N LEU A 434 20.09 -1.21 -4.12
CA LEU A 434 19.39 -0.08 -3.56
C LEU A 434 18.01 -0.02 -4.24
N SER A 435 16.91 -0.33 -3.54
CA SER A 435 15.58 -0.43 -4.14
C SER A 435 14.55 0.43 -3.43
N SER A 436 14.01 1.42 -4.13
CA SER A 436 13.10 2.41 -3.54
C SER A 436 12.24 3.15 -4.56
N ALA A 437 11.15 3.73 -4.08
CA ALA A 437 10.29 4.63 -4.85
C ALA A 437 10.76 6.11 -4.81
N GLY A 438 11.80 6.40 -4.05
CA GLY A 438 12.33 7.75 -3.88
C GLY A 438 13.74 7.68 -3.33
N ALA A 439 14.43 8.82 -3.35
CA ALA A 439 15.85 8.91 -2.96
C ALA A 439 16.11 8.26 -1.60
N LEU A 440 16.97 7.24 -1.59
CA LEU A 440 17.57 6.71 -0.39
C LEU A 440 18.75 7.59 0.00
N ASP A 441 18.71 8.12 1.22
CA ASP A 441 19.84 8.80 1.85
C ASP A 441 20.50 7.84 2.85
N ALA A 442 21.69 7.35 2.51
CA ALA A 442 22.58 6.71 3.49
C ALA A 442 23.61 7.76 3.90
N GLN A 443 23.46 8.37 5.07
CA GLN A 443 24.35 9.39 5.61
C GLN A 443 25.84 8.92 5.67
N THR A 444 26.73 9.83 6.09
CA THR A 444 28.18 9.56 6.07
C THR A 444 28.60 8.35 6.92
N ALA A 445 29.39 7.45 6.33
CA ALA A 445 29.89 6.17 6.86
C ALA A 445 28.82 5.12 7.21
N ASP A 446 27.72 5.12 6.47
CA ASP A 446 26.54 4.30 6.79
C ASP A 446 26.71 2.80 6.49
N LEU A 447 27.59 2.38 5.57
CA LEU A 447 27.81 0.95 5.30
C LEU A 447 29.28 0.57 5.22
N THR A 448 29.74 -0.25 6.17
CA THR A 448 31.08 -0.85 6.15
C THR A 448 31.03 -2.30 5.69
N VAL A 449 31.74 -2.62 4.60
CA VAL A 449 31.92 -3.99 4.11
C VAL A 449 33.42 -4.27 3.96
N ALA A 450 33.99 -4.99 4.92
CA ALA A 450 35.42 -5.25 4.97
C ALA A 450 35.79 -6.54 4.21
N GLY A 451 36.94 -6.53 3.54
CA GLY A 451 37.54 -7.73 2.93
C GLY A 451 36.83 -8.23 1.68
N VAL A 452 36.11 -7.37 0.96
CA VAL A 452 35.50 -7.68 -0.34
C VAL A 452 36.22 -6.88 -1.42
N GLU A 453 36.68 -7.54 -2.47
CA GLU A 453 37.44 -6.93 -3.57
C GLU A 453 36.55 -6.41 -4.70
N THR A 454 35.40 -7.03 -4.93
CA THR A 454 34.50 -6.69 -6.05
C THR A 454 33.07 -6.43 -5.57
N PHE A 455 32.52 -5.29 -5.95
CA PHE A 455 31.13 -4.95 -5.69
C PHE A 455 30.36 -4.78 -7.00
N THR A 456 29.15 -5.33 -7.06
CA THR A 456 28.12 -4.89 -8.00
C THR A 456 27.09 -4.11 -7.21
N ILE A 457 26.79 -2.88 -7.64
CA ILE A 457 25.75 -2.05 -7.06
C ILE A 457 24.63 -1.92 -8.10
N THR A 458 23.41 -2.25 -7.70
CA THR A 458 22.23 -2.11 -8.56
C THR A 458 21.28 -1.08 -7.96
N THR A 459 20.98 -0.01 -8.70
CA THR A 459 20.07 1.06 -8.28
C THR A 459 18.71 0.87 -8.95
N VAL A 460 17.68 0.61 -8.15
CA VAL A 460 16.32 0.30 -8.61
C VAL A 460 15.36 1.39 -8.18
N ASP A 461 14.85 2.16 -9.15
CA ASP A 461 13.65 2.97 -9.00
C ASP A 461 12.42 2.08 -9.23
N THR A 462 11.59 1.93 -8.18
CA THR A 462 10.38 1.13 -8.24
C THR A 462 9.19 1.89 -8.82
N ASN A 463 9.34 3.18 -9.15
CA ASN A 463 8.32 3.96 -9.81
C ASN A 463 8.87 4.71 -11.04
N THR A 464 8.13 5.71 -11.52
CA THR A 464 8.46 6.47 -12.74
C THR A 464 9.05 7.85 -12.45
N THR A 465 9.23 8.22 -11.19
CA THR A 465 9.74 9.52 -10.74
C THR A 465 11.21 9.36 -10.41
N ALA A 466 12.04 9.63 -11.41
CA ALA A 466 13.49 9.53 -11.31
C ALA A 466 14.07 10.21 -10.05
N HIS A 467 15.02 9.53 -9.42
CA HIS A 467 15.72 10.02 -8.24
C HIS A 467 17.17 9.53 -8.20
N THR A 468 17.95 10.15 -7.31
CA THR A 468 19.35 9.78 -7.03
C THR A 468 19.42 9.21 -5.61
N ASN A 469 20.01 8.02 -5.49
CA ASN A 469 20.34 7.43 -4.19
C ASN A 469 21.71 7.90 -3.72
N LEU A 470 21.96 7.86 -2.42
CA LEU A 470 23.25 8.13 -1.83
C LEU A 470 23.73 6.89 -1.07
N LEU A 471 24.97 6.47 -1.32
CA LEU A 471 25.62 5.35 -0.63
C LEU A 471 27.03 5.73 -0.23
N ASP A 472 27.26 5.88 1.07
CA ASP A 472 28.61 5.98 1.64
C ASP A 472 29.12 4.57 2.01
N LEU A 473 29.88 3.98 1.09
CA LEU A 473 30.48 2.67 1.24
C LEU A 473 31.90 2.78 1.80
N VAL A 474 32.15 2.14 2.94
CA VAL A 474 33.49 1.93 3.48
C VAL A 474 33.96 0.52 3.15
N ALA A 475 34.79 0.40 2.12
CA ALA A 475 35.26 -0.89 1.59
C ALA A 475 36.77 -0.85 1.29
N ALA A 476 37.58 -0.97 2.34
CA ALA A 476 39.03 -0.78 2.25
C ALA A 476 39.77 -1.80 1.35
N ALA A 477 39.16 -2.95 1.05
CA ALA A 477 39.71 -3.98 0.17
C ALA A 477 39.20 -3.89 -1.29
N ALA A 478 38.20 -3.04 -1.56
CA ALA A 478 37.58 -2.96 -2.88
C ALA A 478 38.60 -2.53 -3.95
N THR A 479 38.66 -3.28 -5.04
CA THR A 479 39.46 -2.95 -6.23
C THR A 479 38.57 -2.64 -7.44
N SER A 480 37.37 -3.20 -7.47
CA SER A 480 36.38 -2.96 -8.53
C SER A 480 34.99 -2.70 -7.95
N VAL A 481 34.34 -1.67 -8.48
CA VAL A 481 32.94 -1.34 -8.23
C VAL A 481 32.24 -1.17 -9.57
N THR A 482 31.22 -1.96 -9.82
CA THR A 482 30.35 -1.82 -11.00
C THR A 482 29.00 -1.30 -10.54
N VAL A 483 28.42 -0.33 -11.24
CA VAL A 483 27.09 0.22 -10.96
C VAL A 483 26.17 0.00 -12.16
N THR A 484 24.97 -0.48 -11.89
CA THR A 484 23.92 -0.76 -12.87
C THR A 484 22.57 -0.25 -12.36
N GLY A 485 21.59 -0.09 -13.24
CA GLY A 485 20.21 0.15 -12.83
C GLY A 485 19.53 1.33 -13.52
N ASN A 486 18.45 1.80 -12.93
CA ASN A 486 17.57 2.86 -13.44
C ASN A 486 17.37 4.03 -12.46
N ALA A 487 18.21 4.15 -11.44
CA ALA A 487 18.29 5.31 -10.54
C ALA A 487 19.72 5.87 -10.46
N GLY A 488 19.86 7.16 -10.13
CA GLY A 488 21.16 7.79 -9.92
C GLY A 488 21.84 7.29 -8.65
N LEU A 489 23.13 7.54 -8.51
CA LEU A 489 23.92 7.13 -7.35
C LEU A 489 25.02 8.13 -7.00
N ASP A 490 24.98 8.65 -5.78
CA ASP A 490 26.06 9.43 -5.18
C ASP A 490 26.91 8.55 -4.25
N MET A 491 28.17 8.37 -4.63
CA MET A 491 29.23 7.73 -3.84
C MET A 491 30.39 8.69 -3.56
N GLY A 492 30.17 10.02 -3.64
CA GLY A 492 31.23 11.02 -3.55
C GLY A 492 31.98 11.06 -2.22
N THR A 493 31.43 10.47 -1.15
CA THR A 493 32.06 10.36 0.17
C THR A 493 32.50 8.95 0.54
N SER A 494 32.28 7.96 -0.34
CA SER A 494 32.67 6.57 -0.11
C SER A 494 34.18 6.44 0.12
N VAL A 495 34.58 5.54 1.01
CA VAL A 495 35.99 5.31 1.37
C VAL A 495 36.45 3.95 0.84
N ALA A 496 37.11 3.96 -0.32
CA ALA A 496 37.55 2.75 -1.04
C ALA A 496 38.90 2.96 -1.76
N ALA A 497 39.97 3.16 -0.98
CA ALA A 497 41.29 3.60 -1.47
C ALA A 497 42.03 2.65 -2.44
N LEU A 498 41.55 1.44 -2.67
CA LEU A 498 42.16 0.46 -3.59
C LEU A 498 41.42 0.31 -4.92
N VAL A 499 40.32 1.04 -5.13
CA VAL A 499 39.54 0.94 -6.36
C VAL A 499 40.37 1.42 -7.54
N THR A 500 40.53 0.54 -8.53
CA THR A 500 41.17 0.83 -9.83
C THR A 500 40.16 0.78 -10.97
N ASN A 501 38.97 0.22 -10.73
CA ASN A 501 37.87 0.19 -11.70
C ASN A 501 36.55 0.60 -11.03
N PHE A 502 36.06 1.79 -11.35
CA PHE A 502 34.70 2.22 -11.08
C PHE A 502 33.95 2.28 -12.42
N ASP A 503 32.97 1.40 -12.62
CA ASP A 503 32.23 1.30 -13.88
C ASP A 503 30.72 1.44 -13.66
N ALA A 504 30.19 2.66 -13.84
CA ALA A 504 28.76 2.94 -13.77
C ALA A 504 28.07 2.99 -15.14
N SER A 505 28.70 2.44 -16.19
CA SER A 505 28.15 2.45 -17.54
C SER A 505 26.86 1.65 -17.71
N GLY A 506 26.48 0.85 -16.70
CA GLY A 506 25.20 0.15 -16.63
C GLY A 506 24.04 0.98 -16.07
N VAL A 507 24.27 2.21 -15.61
CA VAL A 507 23.19 3.12 -15.15
C VAL A 507 22.54 3.77 -16.36
N SER A 508 21.23 3.56 -16.53
CA SER A 508 20.49 4.04 -17.70
C SER A 508 19.11 4.58 -17.35
N GLY A 509 18.73 5.71 -17.96
CA GLY A 509 17.43 6.36 -17.77
C GLY A 509 17.03 7.22 -18.97
N ALA A 510 15.88 7.88 -18.89
CA ALA A 510 15.45 8.79 -19.94
C ALA A 510 16.30 10.08 -19.91
N ALA A 511 16.60 10.63 -21.09
CA ALA A 511 17.40 11.87 -21.20
C ALA A 511 16.77 13.08 -20.48
N ALA A 512 15.44 13.09 -20.32
CA ALA A 512 14.74 14.13 -19.57
C ALA A 512 15.07 14.10 -18.06
N ASP A 513 15.48 12.93 -17.56
CA ASP A 513 15.76 12.67 -16.15
C ASP A 513 17.25 12.67 -15.83
N ALA A 514 18.12 13.06 -16.78
CA ALA A 514 19.57 12.96 -16.65
C ALA A 514 20.13 13.59 -15.36
N ALA A 515 19.53 14.67 -14.88
CA ALA A 515 19.94 15.28 -13.60
C ALA A 515 19.67 14.40 -12.37
N ALA A 516 18.58 13.63 -12.37
CA ALA A 516 18.23 12.70 -11.29
C ALA A 516 18.92 11.33 -11.47
N MET A 517 19.41 11.01 -12.67
CA MET A 517 20.16 9.79 -12.97
C MET A 517 21.67 9.94 -12.77
N ALA A 518 22.12 11.08 -12.24
CA ALA A 518 23.54 11.37 -12.07
C ALA A 518 24.25 10.34 -11.20
N VAL A 519 25.44 9.94 -11.64
CA VAL A 519 26.43 9.22 -10.84
C VAL A 519 27.48 10.19 -10.35
N THR A 520 27.72 10.21 -9.03
CA THR A 520 28.79 11.01 -8.42
C THR A 520 29.83 10.09 -7.82
N TYR A 521 31.10 10.24 -8.22
CA TYR A 521 32.20 9.43 -7.71
C TYR A 521 33.51 10.23 -7.63
N THR A 522 34.25 10.04 -6.53
CA THR A 522 35.60 10.57 -6.33
C THR A 522 36.54 9.43 -5.99
N SER A 523 37.63 9.28 -6.74
CA SER A 523 38.62 8.25 -6.47
C SER A 523 39.45 8.59 -5.22
N ASP A 524 39.42 7.70 -4.23
CA ASP A 524 40.26 7.74 -3.04
C ASP A 524 41.64 7.07 -3.25
N ASN A 525 41.94 6.62 -4.48
CA ASN A 525 43.16 5.88 -4.75
C ASN A 525 44.39 6.81 -4.66
N VAL A 526 45.30 6.46 -3.76
CA VAL A 526 46.55 7.19 -3.50
C VAL A 526 47.80 6.45 -3.96
N THR A 527 47.63 5.38 -4.75
CA THR A 527 48.74 4.58 -5.28
C THR A 527 49.41 5.33 -6.43
N VAL A 528 50.66 5.75 -6.22
CA VAL A 528 51.39 6.59 -7.18
C VAL A 528 51.57 5.88 -8.53
N GLY A 529 51.05 6.51 -9.59
CA GLY A 529 51.15 6.03 -10.96
C GLY A 529 50.21 4.87 -11.30
N GLU A 530 49.27 4.53 -10.40
CA GLU A 530 48.27 3.49 -10.63
C GLU A 530 47.31 3.88 -11.76
N ASN A 531 46.89 2.88 -12.54
CA ASN A 531 45.92 3.09 -13.60
C ASN A 531 44.51 2.93 -13.05
N VAL A 532 43.72 4.00 -13.08
CA VAL A 532 42.34 4.01 -12.60
C VAL A 532 41.40 4.22 -13.78
N THR A 533 40.33 3.44 -13.86
CA THR A 533 39.24 3.60 -14.83
C THR A 533 37.98 4.03 -14.10
N ILE A 534 37.35 5.10 -14.58
CA ILE A 534 36.11 5.66 -14.04
C ILE A 534 35.14 5.85 -15.19
N LYS A 535 33.97 5.22 -15.14
CA LYS A 535 32.91 5.42 -16.13
C LYS A 535 31.62 5.89 -15.47
N GLY A 536 31.01 6.92 -16.04
CA GLY A 536 29.64 7.32 -15.75
C GLY A 536 28.62 6.51 -16.58
N GLY A 537 27.36 6.91 -16.48
CA GLY A 537 26.20 6.28 -17.11
C GLY A 537 25.52 7.21 -18.10
N SER A 538 24.19 7.25 -18.05
CA SER A 538 23.37 8.15 -18.89
C SER A 538 22.92 9.44 -18.16
N GLY A 539 23.44 9.69 -16.97
CA GLY A 539 23.09 10.83 -16.11
C GLY A 539 23.98 12.04 -16.38
N ASN A 540 23.71 13.15 -15.70
CA ASN A 540 24.64 14.28 -15.66
C ASN A 540 25.71 14.00 -14.60
N ASP A 541 26.74 13.24 -14.97
CA ASP A 541 27.63 12.60 -13.99
C ASP A 541 28.69 13.56 -13.45
N ALA A 542 29.16 13.33 -12.21
CA ALA A 542 30.22 14.10 -11.57
C ALA A 542 31.36 13.16 -11.14
N LEU A 543 32.44 13.17 -11.93
CA LEU A 543 33.51 12.18 -11.85
C LEU A 543 34.86 12.85 -11.54
N THR A 544 35.51 12.44 -10.46
CA THR A 544 36.80 13.00 -10.01
C THR A 544 37.87 11.91 -9.90
N GLY A 545 38.99 12.08 -10.62
CA GLY A 545 40.15 11.19 -10.55
C GLY A 545 41.04 11.42 -9.32
N GLY A 546 42.04 10.56 -9.14
CA GLY A 546 42.99 10.64 -8.02
C GLY A 546 44.18 11.58 -8.28
N ALA A 547 44.70 12.23 -7.23
CA ALA A 547 45.74 13.26 -7.39
C ALA A 547 47.11 12.73 -7.85
N VAL A 548 47.36 11.42 -7.74
CA VAL A 548 48.65 10.77 -8.05
C VAL A 548 48.51 9.57 -8.99
N THR A 549 47.32 9.35 -9.54
CA THR A 549 46.97 8.23 -10.43
C THR A 549 47.05 8.63 -11.90
N HIS A 550 46.85 7.68 -12.80
CA HIS A 550 46.65 7.93 -14.23
C HIS A 550 45.22 7.51 -14.59
N ASP A 551 44.31 8.47 -14.64
CA ASP A 551 42.88 8.21 -14.70
C ASP A 551 42.36 8.18 -16.15
N THR A 552 41.66 7.12 -16.51
CA THR A 552 40.80 7.06 -17.71
C THR A 552 39.37 7.34 -17.28
N ILE A 553 38.82 8.50 -17.64
CA ILE A 553 37.46 8.90 -17.24
C ILE A 553 36.56 9.03 -18.47
N GLU A 554 35.47 8.27 -18.49
CA GLU A 554 34.43 8.31 -19.52
C GLU A 554 33.12 8.79 -18.90
N GLY A 555 32.60 9.94 -19.33
CA GLY A 555 31.35 10.52 -18.80
C GLY A 555 30.13 9.69 -19.18
N GLY A 556 29.93 9.46 -20.48
CA GLY A 556 28.81 8.68 -20.98
C GLY A 556 27.84 9.54 -21.76
N ALA A 557 26.55 9.49 -21.45
CA ALA A 557 25.56 10.41 -22.01
C ALA A 557 25.07 11.34 -20.91
N GLY A 558 24.76 12.59 -21.23
CA GLY A 558 24.39 13.61 -20.24
C GLY A 558 25.41 14.75 -20.19
N VAL A 559 25.15 15.74 -19.34
CA VAL A 559 26.05 16.89 -19.16
C VAL A 559 27.03 16.56 -18.03
N ASP A 560 28.13 15.91 -18.38
CA ASP A 560 29.09 15.38 -17.42
C ASP A 560 30.09 16.45 -16.94
N THR A 561 30.45 16.35 -15.66
CA THR A 561 31.54 17.11 -15.03
C THR A 561 32.68 16.16 -14.71
N ILE A 562 33.82 16.34 -15.39
CA ILE A 562 35.04 15.57 -15.14
C ILE A 562 36.11 16.47 -14.52
N VAL A 563 36.64 16.08 -13.37
CA VAL A 563 37.62 16.86 -12.58
C VAL A 563 39.01 16.24 -12.67
N TYR A 564 39.96 17.02 -13.21
CA TYR A 564 41.40 16.72 -13.19
C TYR A 564 42.02 17.11 -11.85
N THR A 565 42.72 16.18 -11.21
CA THR A 565 43.36 16.40 -9.90
C THR A 565 44.88 16.20 -9.92
N GLY A 566 45.44 15.53 -10.93
CA GLY A 566 46.88 15.31 -11.10
C GLY A 566 47.16 14.18 -12.10
N GLY A 567 48.42 13.79 -12.29
CA GLY A 567 48.73 12.61 -13.10
C GLY A 567 48.63 12.78 -14.62
N ASN A 568 48.56 11.64 -15.32
CA ASN A 568 48.55 11.50 -16.78
C ASN A 568 47.19 10.94 -17.22
N ASP A 569 46.20 11.81 -17.34
CA ASP A 569 44.81 11.40 -17.49
C ASP A 569 44.31 11.43 -18.94
N VAL A 570 43.26 10.63 -19.20
CA VAL A 570 42.53 10.56 -20.48
C VAL A 570 41.05 10.73 -20.22
N PHE A 571 40.45 11.81 -20.71
CA PHE A 571 39.03 12.11 -20.52
C PHE A 571 38.23 12.02 -21.81
N THR A 572 37.07 11.36 -21.72
CA THR A 572 36.07 11.28 -22.78
C THR A 572 34.72 11.72 -22.22
N GLY A 573 34.30 12.95 -22.52
CA GLY A 573 33.02 13.48 -22.01
C GLY A 573 31.77 12.87 -22.66
N GLY A 574 31.90 12.06 -23.72
CA GLY A 574 30.76 11.39 -24.34
C GLY A 574 29.73 12.33 -24.98
N ALA A 575 28.44 11.97 -24.90
CA ALA A 575 27.34 12.66 -25.58
C ALA A 575 26.55 13.58 -24.64
N GLY A 576 26.64 14.89 -24.85
CA GLY A 576 25.91 15.92 -24.10
C GLY A 576 26.43 17.31 -24.46
N ASN A 577 25.66 18.38 -24.20
CA ASN A 577 26.07 19.77 -24.47
C ASN A 577 26.01 20.63 -23.21
#